data_AF-A0A2R5FWT9-F1
#
_entry.id   AF-A0A2R5FWT9-F1
#
_cell.length_a   1.000
_cell.length_b   1.000
_cell.length_c   1.000
_cell.angle_alpha   90.00
_cell.angle_beta   90.00
_cell.angle_gamma   90.00
#
_symmetry.space_group_name_H-M   'P 1'
#
loop_
_entity.id
_entity.type
_entity.pdbx_description
1 polymer ?
#
loop_
_entity_poly.entity_id
_entity_poly.type
_entity_poly.pdbx_seq_one_letter_code
_entity_poly.pdbx_strand_id
1 'polypeptide(L)'
;MNKYAVWFRRIVWLGVIQDWAIGFPAIFAPNWLLELLHQRPSQDPVWTSFAGLLVVLLSLFYIPGANDPYRYTANAVLATLSRPPGVLFFFFLYPNIYPAFGIIDLVLCLFQIPLLILTMLNKPQASTPDKDVFEYDGSTYNEVKEVGFSGPYGQPLPYHEGLGITKFLQFLNDSARNMFDKRDIRPYYDKLIHANGVCCSGIWRISEDSPYTGYFAKGSEGLVFARLSVAGAGIKRGDRRAFGIAGKVYPTLNPNEKVKPGNFVTVDYLTGIKTKHITDTELTNFPSVGLDIGANLVNRIIFRLMDKRPGFRQLFPISTLALAPGSKVVTPDQFMLRVMEGTVKIDAEDFRDELRLEKYPDHKLVYTINVKNFNEKEWTKLGVIEFNDYSICEGCDKRIHFWIPRDIPVPERDNLARPADPVVIK
;
A
#
# COMPACT_ATOMS: atom_id res chain seq x y z
N MET A 1 4.65 -16.63 18.99
CA MET A 1 5.29 -15.29 18.98
C MET A 1 6.76 -15.48 19.34
N ASN A 2 7.68 -14.84 18.62
CA ASN A 2 9.13 -14.97 18.85
C ASN A 2 9.50 -14.54 20.28
N LYS A 3 10.36 -15.32 20.97
CA LYS A 3 10.86 -15.02 22.33
C LYS A 3 11.52 -13.65 22.44
N TYR A 4 12.24 -13.20 21.40
CA TYR A 4 12.87 -11.89 21.36
C TYR A 4 11.83 -10.78 21.33
N ALA A 5 10.71 -10.96 20.62
CA ALA A 5 9.61 -10.01 20.61
C ALA A 5 8.95 -9.88 21.98
N VAL A 6 8.78 -10.98 22.72
CA VAL A 6 8.24 -10.93 24.10
C VAL A 6 9.14 -10.09 25.01
N TRP A 7 10.44 -10.33 24.97
CA TRP A 7 11.39 -9.59 25.80
C TRP A 7 11.54 -8.13 25.36
N PHE A 8 11.57 -7.87 24.06
CA PHE A 8 11.57 -6.51 23.52
C PHE A 8 10.37 -5.72 24.05
N ARG A 9 9.15 -6.27 23.94
CA ARG A 9 7.92 -5.64 24.44
C ARG A 9 8.01 -5.29 25.93
N ARG A 10 8.52 -6.21 26.75
CA ARG A 10 8.70 -6.00 28.20
C ARG A 10 9.67 -4.86 28.49
N ILE A 11 10.81 -4.81 27.80
CA ILE A 11 11.82 -3.77 28.02
C ILE A 11 11.36 -2.40 27.50
N VAL A 12 10.59 -2.34 26.41
CA VAL A 12 9.99 -1.06 25.96
C VAL A 12 8.94 -0.58 26.98
N TRP A 13 8.10 -1.48 27.51
CA TRP A 13 7.16 -1.14 28.59
C TRP A 13 7.87 -0.67 29.86
N LEU A 14 8.98 -1.31 30.24
CA LEU A 14 9.80 -0.86 31.35
C LEU A 14 10.30 0.58 31.14
N GLY A 15 10.74 0.90 29.91
CA GLY A 15 11.12 2.26 29.54
C GLY A 15 9.97 3.26 29.65
N VAL A 16 8.75 2.91 29.20
CA VAL A 16 7.56 3.78 29.35
C VAL A 16 7.24 4.04 30.83
N ILE A 17 7.27 2.99 31.66
CA ILE A 17 7.01 3.14 33.10
C ILE A 17 8.10 3.99 33.77
N GLN A 18 9.37 3.80 33.39
CA GLN A 18 10.48 4.62 33.87
C GLN A 18 10.32 6.09 33.47
N ASP A 19 9.91 6.37 32.23
CA ASP A 19 9.67 7.72 31.73
C ASP A 19 8.56 8.41 32.55
N TRP A 20 7.53 7.67 32.94
CA TRP A 20 6.46 8.18 33.80
C TRP A 20 6.90 8.38 35.25
N ALA A 21 7.63 7.41 35.82
CA ALA A 21 8.11 7.44 37.18
C ALA A 21 9.04 8.64 37.44
N ILE A 22 9.79 9.06 36.42
CA ILE A 22 10.67 10.24 36.48
C ILE A 22 9.94 11.49 35.99
N GLY A 23 9.22 11.39 34.88
CA GLY A 23 8.58 12.53 34.24
C GLY A 23 7.47 13.16 35.07
N PHE A 24 6.57 12.36 35.69
CA PHE A 24 5.49 12.92 36.49
C PHE A 24 5.99 13.72 37.70
N PRO A 25 6.91 13.21 38.54
CA PRO A 25 7.48 14.03 39.61
C PRO A 25 8.27 15.25 39.09
N ALA A 26 8.96 15.13 37.95
CA ALA A 26 9.70 16.26 37.38
C ALA A 26 8.78 17.43 37.00
N ILE A 27 7.55 17.14 36.54
CA ILE A 27 6.56 18.16 36.17
C ILE A 27 6.14 19.00 37.38
N PHE A 28 5.91 18.38 38.54
CA PHE A 28 5.34 19.08 39.70
C PHE A 28 6.39 19.50 40.74
N ALA A 29 7.47 18.74 40.87
CA ALA A 29 8.50 18.94 41.89
C ALA A 29 9.90 18.58 41.33
N PRO A 30 10.41 19.33 40.32
CA PRO A 30 11.65 19.00 39.62
C PRO A 30 12.88 18.94 40.55
N ASN A 31 13.05 19.90 41.46
CA ASN A 31 14.20 19.92 42.36
C ASN A 31 14.15 18.82 43.42
N TRP A 32 12.95 18.42 43.87
CA TRP A 32 12.79 17.28 44.76
C TRP A 32 13.22 15.98 44.06
N LEU A 33 12.82 15.78 42.80
CA LEU A 33 13.24 14.62 42.03
C LEU A 33 14.75 14.61 41.78
N LEU A 34 15.32 15.76 41.43
CA LEU A 34 16.77 15.89 41.22
C LEU A 34 17.53 15.56 42.52
N GLU A 35 17.08 16.06 43.66
CA GLU A 35 17.65 15.73 44.96
C GLU A 35 17.53 14.23 45.29
N LEU A 36 16.36 13.63 45.04
CA LEU A 36 16.11 12.20 45.23
C LEU A 36 17.07 11.33 44.39
N LEU A 37 17.41 11.79 43.18
CA LEU A 37 18.35 11.11 42.29
C LEU A 37 19.82 11.51 42.57
N HIS A 38 20.09 12.26 43.63
CA HIS A 38 21.40 12.83 43.96
C HIS A 38 22.02 13.64 42.80
N GLN A 39 21.18 14.36 42.07
CA GLN A 39 21.57 15.24 40.97
C GLN A 39 21.60 16.70 41.42
N ARG A 40 22.29 17.55 40.66
CA ARG A 40 22.36 18.99 40.95
C ARG A 40 20.95 19.61 40.83
N PRO A 41 20.49 20.42 41.79
CA PRO A 41 19.25 21.16 41.64
C PRO A 41 19.26 22.10 40.42
N SER A 42 18.13 22.22 39.75
CA SER A 42 17.98 23.16 38.63
C SER A 42 17.84 24.59 39.15
N GLN A 43 18.61 25.50 38.56
CA GLN A 43 18.50 26.95 38.79
C GLN A 43 17.20 27.51 38.20
N ASP A 44 16.69 26.87 37.14
CA ASP A 44 15.40 27.18 36.52
C ASP A 44 14.56 25.90 36.46
N PRO A 45 13.74 25.64 37.50
CA PRO A 45 12.87 24.48 37.59
C PRO A 45 11.91 24.31 36.40
N VAL A 46 11.54 25.42 35.73
CA VAL A 46 10.56 25.40 34.63
C VAL A 46 11.05 24.54 33.47
N TRP A 47 12.34 24.62 33.13
CA TRP A 47 12.93 23.79 32.07
C TRP A 47 12.95 22.31 32.41
N THR A 48 13.20 21.96 33.67
CA THR A 48 13.16 20.57 34.13
C THR A 48 11.74 20.02 34.09
N SER A 49 10.74 20.81 34.53
CA SER A 49 9.33 20.43 34.44
C SER A 49 8.86 20.29 32.99
N PHE A 50 9.29 21.19 32.10
CA PHE A 50 8.99 21.11 30.68
C PHE A 50 9.61 19.86 30.03
N ALA A 51 10.86 19.53 30.35
CA ALA A 51 11.50 18.30 29.89
C ALA A 51 10.77 17.06 30.40
N GLY A 52 10.34 17.06 31.67
CA GLY A 52 9.51 15.99 32.25
C GLY A 52 8.20 15.78 31.49
N LEU A 53 7.50 16.87 31.14
CA LEU A 53 6.29 16.82 30.33
C LEU A 53 6.54 16.22 28.95
N LEU A 54 7.61 16.63 28.26
CA LEU A 54 7.96 16.11 26.94
C LEU A 54 8.25 14.60 26.99
N VAL A 55 8.96 14.13 28.01
CA VAL A 55 9.27 12.69 28.17
C VAL A 55 8.00 11.87 28.40
N VAL A 56 7.06 12.35 29.23
CA VAL A 56 5.76 11.69 29.44
C VAL A 56 4.97 11.64 28.13
N LEU A 57 4.84 12.76 27.41
CA LEU A 57 4.09 12.80 26.15
C LEU A 57 4.73 11.91 25.07
N LEU A 58 6.07 11.95 24.95
CA LEU A 58 6.80 11.16 23.97
C LEU A 58 6.63 9.66 24.23
N SER A 59 6.64 9.24 25.50
CA SER A 59 6.48 7.83 25.87
C SER A 59 5.13 7.21 25.44
N LEU A 60 4.07 8.03 25.28
CA LEU A 60 2.78 7.56 24.75
C LEU A 60 2.92 7.03 23.32
N PHE A 61 3.81 7.61 22.52
CA PHE A 61 4.09 7.15 21.15
C PHE A 61 4.85 5.82 21.11
N TYR A 62 5.42 5.37 22.22
CA TYR A 62 6.12 4.09 22.33
C TYR A 62 5.17 2.91 22.55
N ILE A 63 3.99 3.17 23.15
CA ILE A 63 3.01 2.14 23.54
C ILE A 63 2.60 1.21 22.38
N PRO A 64 2.30 1.71 21.16
CA PRO A 64 1.97 0.82 20.04
C PRO A 64 3.10 -0.17 19.72
N GLY A 65 4.34 0.31 19.69
CA GLY A 65 5.53 -0.52 19.46
C GLY A 65 5.81 -1.51 20.60
N ALA A 66 5.46 -1.15 21.83
CA ALA A 66 5.56 -2.00 23.02
C ALA A 66 4.49 -3.11 23.05
N ASN A 67 3.33 -2.87 22.44
CA ASN A 67 2.23 -3.85 22.39
C ASN A 67 2.36 -4.83 21.24
N ASP A 68 2.73 -4.36 20.05
CA ASP A 68 2.93 -5.21 18.89
C ASP A 68 4.05 -4.66 17.99
N PRO A 69 5.31 -5.07 18.19
CA PRO A 69 6.45 -4.54 17.44
C PRO A 69 6.44 -4.95 15.97
N TYR A 70 5.69 -6.00 15.61
CA TYR A 70 5.57 -6.44 14.22
C TYR A 70 4.52 -5.66 13.45
N ARG A 71 3.44 -5.28 14.12
CA ARG A 71 2.39 -4.42 13.56
C ARG A 71 2.80 -2.95 13.56
N TYR A 72 3.51 -2.48 14.58
CA TYR A 72 3.92 -1.08 14.75
C TYR A 72 5.46 -0.94 14.74
N THR A 73 6.09 -1.41 13.66
CA THR A 73 7.56 -1.47 13.56
C THR A 73 8.21 -0.10 13.62
N ALA A 74 7.62 0.92 13.00
CA ALA A 74 8.15 2.28 13.09
C ALA A 74 8.15 2.82 14.53
N ASN A 75 7.06 2.62 15.27
CA ASN A 75 7.00 2.99 16.69
C ASN A 75 8.02 2.21 17.51
N ALA A 76 8.21 0.91 17.26
CA ALA A 76 9.21 0.09 17.95
C ALA A 76 10.65 0.59 17.68
N VAL A 77 10.95 0.95 16.42
CA VAL A 77 12.25 1.51 16.02
C VAL A 77 12.47 2.88 16.65
N LEU A 78 11.51 3.80 16.52
CA LEU A 78 11.64 5.15 17.07
C LEU A 78 11.72 5.14 18.60
N ALA A 79 10.93 4.30 19.28
CA ALA A 79 11.03 4.13 20.73
C ALA A 79 12.43 3.71 21.16
N THR A 80 13.07 2.84 20.38
CA THR A 80 14.43 2.36 20.66
C THR A 80 15.50 3.41 20.32
N LEU A 81 15.39 4.04 19.15
CA LEU A 81 16.36 5.03 18.66
C LEU A 81 16.23 6.40 19.33
N SER A 82 15.19 6.62 20.13
CA SER A 82 15.05 7.83 20.97
C SER A 82 16.04 7.87 22.14
N ARG A 83 16.58 6.72 22.57
CA ARG A 83 17.44 6.59 23.76
C ARG A 83 18.89 7.04 23.53
N PRO A 84 19.57 6.68 22.42
CA PRO A 84 20.94 7.14 22.16
C PRO A 84 21.13 8.66 22.19
N PRO A 85 20.22 9.51 21.65
CA PRO A 85 20.31 10.96 21.81
C PRO A 85 20.39 11.43 23.27
N GLY A 86 19.66 10.80 24.20
CA GLY A 86 19.73 11.11 25.62
C GLY A 86 21.10 10.76 26.23
N VAL A 87 21.66 9.60 25.88
CA VAL A 87 23.03 9.21 26.27
C VAL A 87 24.06 10.22 25.77
N LEU A 88 23.96 10.60 24.49
CA LEU A 88 24.85 11.60 23.88
C LEU A 88 24.73 12.96 24.59
N PHE A 89 23.50 13.38 24.88
CA PHE A 89 23.23 14.64 25.54
C PHE A 89 23.87 14.70 26.94
N PHE A 90 23.60 13.71 27.80
CA PHE A 90 24.02 13.76 29.21
C PHE A 90 25.49 13.39 29.44
N PHE A 91 26.13 12.61 28.56
CA PHE A 91 27.55 12.26 28.73
C PHE A 91 28.52 13.07 27.87
N PHE A 92 28.08 13.63 26.74
CA PHE A 92 28.99 14.33 25.82
C PHE A 92 28.68 15.82 25.69
N LEU A 93 27.41 16.21 25.57
CA LEU A 93 27.05 17.63 25.41
C LEU A 93 26.99 18.38 26.75
N TYR A 94 26.49 17.73 27.80
CA TYR A 94 26.35 18.29 29.14
C TYR A 94 26.92 17.37 30.23
N PRO A 95 28.23 17.06 30.17
CA PRO A 95 28.87 16.12 31.08
C PRO A 95 28.75 16.57 32.55
N ASN A 96 28.59 15.60 33.45
CA ASN A 96 28.58 15.77 34.92
C ASN A 96 27.44 16.62 35.51
N ILE A 97 26.43 17.02 34.73
CA ILE A 97 25.29 17.76 35.27
C ILE A 97 24.20 16.80 35.76
N TYR A 98 23.75 15.90 34.89
CA TYR A 98 22.67 14.95 35.18
C TYR A 98 23.00 13.51 34.74
N PRO A 99 24.10 12.91 35.22
CA PRO A 99 24.55 11.59 34.76
C PRO A 99 23.52 10.47 34.96
N ALA A 100 22.63 10.55 35.97
CA ALA A 100 21.64 9.50 36.22
C ALA A 100 20.73 9.26 35.01
N PHE A 101 20.28 10.31 34.31
CA PHE A 101 19.43 10.16 33.13
C PHE A 101 20.17 9.53 31.96
N GLY A 102 21.45 9.89 31.76
CA GLY A 102 22.32 9.26 30.76
C GLY A 102 22.55 7.77 31.03
N ILE A 103 22.72 7.37 32.30
CA ILE A 103 22.84 5.95 32.69
C ILE A 103 21.56 5.19 32.38
N ILE A 104 20.40 5.75 32.72
CA ILE A 104 19.10 5.10 32.48
C ILE A 104 18.89 4.87 30.97
N ASP A 105 19.10 5.90 30.15
CA ASP A 105 18.97 5.78 28.70
C ASP A 105 20.01 4.81 28.12
N LEU A 106 21.22 4.77 28.67
CA LEU A 106 22.25 3.82 28.24
C LEU A 106 21.85 2.38 28.53
N VAL A 107 21.37 2.10 29.73
CA VAL A 107 20.89 0.75 30.11
C VAL A 107 19.75 0.33 29.21
N LEU A 108 18.72 1.17 29.04
CA LEU A 108 17.59 0.86 28.17
C LEU A 108 18.03 0.65 26.71
N CYS A 109 18.93 1.49 26.20
CA CYS A 109 19.51 1.37 24.86
C CYS A 109 20.22 0.02 24.65
N LEU A 110 21.08 -0.37 25.60
CA LEU A 110 21.85 -1.62 25.55
C LEU A 110 20.98 -2.87 25.50
N PHE A 111 19.78 -2.83 26.08
CA PHE A 111 18.83 -3.94 26.00
C PHE A 111 17.87 -3.82 24.81
N GLN A 112 17.35 -2.63 24.52
CA GLN A 112 16.33 -2.42 23.49
C GLN A 112 16.89 -2.59 22.07
N ILE A 113 18.10 -2.09 21.76
CA ILE A 113 18.66 -2.18 20.41
C ILE A 113 18.92 -3.64 19.99
N PRO A 114 19.65 -4.47 20.77
CA PRO A 114 19.88 -5.86 20.38
C PRO A 114 18.57 -6.65 20.31
N LEU A 115 17.64 -6.43 21.25
CA LEU A 115 16.34 -7.10 21.23
C LEU A 115 15.49 -6.68 20.03
N LEU A 116 15.53 -5.42 19.61
CA LEU A 116 14.86 -4.95 18.40
C LEU A 116 15.44 -5.65 17.17
N ILE A 117 16.77 -5.66 17.04
CA ILE A 117 17.46 -6.33 15.92
C ILE A 117 17.07 -7.81 15.88
N LEU A 118 17.19 -8.53 17.00
CA LEU A 118 16.83 -9.94 17.08
C LEU A 118 15.34 -10.19 16.82
N THR A 119 14.47 -9.28 17.26
CA THR A 119 13.02 -9.33 17.01
C THR A 119 12.72 -9.21 15.51
N MET A 120 13.40 -8.29 14.82
CA MET A 120 13.21 -8.05 13.38
C MET A 120 13.85 -9.14 12.52
N LEU A 121 15.06 -9.60 12.87
CA LEU A 121 15.74 -10.70 12.17
C LEU A 121 14.96 -12.02 12.29
N ASN A 122 14.32 -12.27 13.43
CA ASN A 122 13.49 -13.45 13.67
C ASN A 122 12.00 -13.09 13.60
N LYS A 123 11.64 -12.11 12.77
CA LYS A 123 10.23 -11.82 12.50
C LYS A 123 9.61 -13.10 11.93
N PRO A 124 8.52 -13.63 12.52
CA PRO A 124 7.83 -14.77 11.95
C PRO A 124 7.50 -14.41 10.50
N GLN A 125 8.13 -15.11 9.56
CA GLN A 125 7.73 -15.01 8.17
C GLN A 125 6.27 -15.41 8.17
N ALA A 126 5.40 -14.58 7.59
CA ALA A 126 4.02 -14.97 7.43
C ALA A 126 4.06 -16.28 6.65
N SER A 127 3.73 -17.39 7.31
CA SER A 127 3.48 -18.65 6.63
C SER A 127 2.14 -18.49 5.92
N THR A 128 2.09 -17.68 4.87
CA THR A 128 1.41 -18.17 3.70
C THR A 128 2.32 -19.30 3.24
N PRO A 129 1.93 -20.58 3.35
CA PRO A 129 2.70 -21.58 2.67
C PRO A 129 2.85 -21.07 1.23
N ASP A 130 4.08 -21.01 0.73
CA ASP A 130 4.29 -21.14 -0.71
C ASP A 130 3.82 -22.56 -1.05
N LYS A 131 2.50 -22.74 -1.01
CA LYS A 131 1.86 -23.65 -1.91
C LYS A 131 2.23 -23.13 -3.28
N ASP A 132 2.69 -24.09 -4.05
CA ASP A 132 3.10 -23.98 -5.43
C ASP A 132 2.34 -22.85 -6.16
N VAL A 133 3.01 -22.12 -7.06
CA VAL A 133 2.35 -21.11 -7.90
C VAL A 133 1.17 -21.74 -8.67
N PHE A 134 1.07 -23.06 -8.73
CA PHE A 134 -0.04 -23.81 -9.32
C PHE A 134 -1.17 -24.25 -8.35
N GLU A 135 -1.02 -24.14 -7.01
CA GLU A 135 -2.11 -24.40 -6.05
C GLU A 135 -2.81 -23.10 -5.62
N TYR A 136 -4.02 -22.86 -6.15
CA TYR A 136 -4.87 -21.73 -5.75
C TYR A 136 -5.99 -22.17 -4.82
N ASP A 137 -5.92 -21.72 -3.56
CA ASP A 137 -7.00 -21.88 -2.57
C ASP A 137 -7.78 -20.58 -2.33
N GLY A 138 -7.75 -19.64 -3.30
CA GLY A 138 -8.46 -18.37 -3.19
C GLY A 138 -9.94 -18.48 -3.57
N SER A 139 -10.58 -17.34 -3.84
CA SER A 139 -12.02 -17.27 -4.08
C SER A 139 -12.41 -17.48 -5.55
N THR A 140 -13.62 -18.00 -5.79
CA THR A 140 -14.28 -18.00 -7.10
C THR A 140 -14.60 -16.57 -7.55
N TYR A 141 -14.94 -16.40 -8.83
CA TYR A 141 -15.39 -15.10 -9.32
C TYR A 141 -16.66 -14.63 -8.60
N ASN A 142 -17.64 -15.52 -8.40
CA ASN A 142 -18.90 -15.18 -7.77
C ASN A 142 -18.71 -14.72 -6.31
N GLU A 143 -17.89 -15.41 -5.52
CA GLU A 143 -17.58 -15.02 -4.13
C GLU A 143 -16.95 -13.62 -4.04
N VAL A 144 -16.02 -13.31 -4.96
CA VAL A 144 -15.40 -11.98 -5.03
C VAL A 144 -16.42 -10.93 -5.43
N LYS A 145 -17.29 -11.22 -6.40
CA LYS A 145 -18.34 -10.31 -6.84
C LYS A 145 -19.36 -10.04 -5.73
N GLU A 146 -19.86 -11.08 -5.07
CA GLU A 146 -20.82 -10.97 -3.95
C GLU A 146 -20.26 -10.11 -2.81
N VAL A 147 -19.03 -10.37 -2.38
CA VAL A 147 -18.40 -9.54 -1.35
C VAL A 147 -18.13 -8.15 -1.87
N GLY A 148 -17.64 -8.03 -3.09
CA GLY A 148 -17.28 -6.76 -3.70
C GLY A 148 -18.45 -5.85 -4.00
N PHE A 149 -19.67 -6.39 -4.06
CA PHE A 149 -20.93 -5.68 -4.29
C PHE A 149 -21.79 -5.56 -3.02
N SER A 150 -21.33 -6.13 -1.89
CA SER A 150 -22.05 -6.10 -0.62
C SER A 150 -22.08 -4.69 0.00
N GLY A 151 -23.22 -4.35 0.60
CA GLY A 151 -23.46 -3.04 1.22
C GLY A 151 -23.45 -1.87 0.23
N PRO A 152 -24.30 -1.83 -0.81
CA PRO A 152 -24.44 -0.66 -1.69
C PRO A 152 -24.72 0.61 -0.89
N TYR A 153 -24.03 1.70 -1.22
CA TYR A 153 -24.29 2.98 -0.57
C TYR A 153 -25.52 3.66 -1.17
N GLY A 154 -26.31 4.27 -0.30
CA GLY A 154 -27.31 5.26 -0.69
C GLY A 154 -26.67 6.59 -1.09
N GLN A 155 -27.50 7.52 -1.55
CA GLN A 155 -27.08 8.92 -1.70
C GLN A 155 -27.34 9.68 -0.38
N PRO A 156 -26.45 10.62 0.02
CA PRO A 156 -25.18 10.97 -0.64
C PRO A 156 -24.09 9.89 -0.48
N LEU A 157 -23.22 9.75 -1.48
CA LEU A 157 -22.11 8.80 -1.41
C LEU A 157 -21.12 9.16 -0.28
N PRO A 158 -20.65 8.18 0.51
CA PRO A 158 -19.68 8.45 1.56
C PRO A 158 -18.34 8.87 0.97
N TYR A 159 -17.64 9.77 1.66
CA TYR A 159 -16.25 10.10 1.38
C TYR A 159 -15.36 9.40 2.40
N HIS A 160 -14.43 8.58 1.91
CA HIS A 160 -13.40 7.95 2.73
C HIS A 160 -12.11 8.74 2.63
N GLU A 161 -11.68 9.32 3.74
CA GLU A 161 -10.43 10.05 3.81
C GLU A 161 -9.23 9.09 3.69
N GLY A 162 -8.44 9.28 2.63
CA GLY A 162 -7.22 8.52 2.38
C GLY A 162 -6.02 8.95 3.22
N LEU A 163 -4.83 8.86 2.62
CA LEU A 163 -3.55 9.18 3.25
C LEU A 163 -3.44 10.67 3.57
N GLY A 164 -3.61 11.01 4.86
CA GLY A 164 -3.25 12.31 5.42
C GLY A 164 -1.88 12.29 6.10
N ILE A 165 -1.40 13.47 6.52
CA ILE A 165 -0.10 13.66 7.19
C ILE A 165 0.02 12.78 8.46
N THR A 166 -1.08 12.63 9.20
CA THR A 166 -1.12 11.84 10.45
C THR A 166 -1.18 10.33 10.24
N LYS A 167 -1.55 9.86 9.04
CA LYS A 167 -1.70 8.43 8.72
C LYS A 167 -0.48 7.83 8.00
N PHE A 168 0.61 8.60 7.88
CA PHE A 168 1.82 8.17 7.18
C PHE A 168 2.48 6.92 7.79
N LEU A 169 2.56 6.85 9.13
CA LEU A 169 3.09 5.66 9.81
C LEU A 169 2.19 4.43 9.63
N GLN A 170 0.87 4.64 9.64
CA GLN A 170 -0.09 3.58 9.37
C GLN A 170 0.07 3.06 7.94
N PHE A 171 0.28 3.95 6.99
CA PHE A 171 0.49 3.62 5.58
C PHE A 171 1.71 2.73 5.35
N LEU A 172 2.83 2.98 6.03
CA LEU A 172 3.99 2.10 5.97
C LEU A 172 3.65 0.66 6.39
N ASN A 173 2.93 0.52 7.51
CA ASN A 173 2.54 -0.80 8.03
C ASN A 173 1.53 -1.51 7.13
N ASP A 174 0.50 -0.79 6.67
CA ASP A 174 -0.54 -1.34 5.80
C ASP A 174 0.00 -1.74 4.43
N SER A 175 0.93 -0.95 3.87
CA SER A 175 1.58 -1.27 2.61
C SER A 175 2.46 -2.51 2.75
N ALA A 176 3.21 -2.65 3.86
CA ALA A 176 4.02 -3.84 4.10
C ALA A 176 3.17 -5.11 4.18
N ARG A 177 2.00 -5.03 4.83
CA ARG A 177 1.03 -6.13 4.93
C ARG A 177 0.46 -6.51 3.56
N ASN A 178 0.09 -5.55 2.72
CA ASN A 178 -0.49 -5.81 1.40
C ASN A 178 0.46 -6.61 0.48
N MET A 179 1.77 -6.52 0.69
CA MET A 179 2.74 -7.28 -0.10
C MET A 179 2.74 -8.79 0.16
N PHE A 180 2.30 -9.22 1.35
CA PHE A 180 2.33 -10.63 1.77
C PHE A 180 0.95 -11.28 1.83
N ASP A 181 -0.11 -10.47 1.93
CA ASP A 181 -1.49 -10.95 2.02
C ASP A 181 -1.99 -11.38 0.64
N LYS A 182 -1.99 -12.68 0.34
CA LYS A 182 -2.43 -13.21 -0.97
C LYS A 182 -3.95 -13.38 -1.10
N ARG A 183 -4.74 -13.03 -0.07
CA ARG A 183 -6.21 -13.21 -0.08
C ARG A 183 -6.88 -12.26 -1.07
N ASP A 184 -7.93 -12.75 -1.75
CA ASP A 184 -8.79 -11.94 -2.61
C ASP A 184 -9.77 -11.07 -1.81
N ILE A 185 -10.23 -11.62 -0.68
CA ILE A 185 -11.19 -11.01 0.24
C ILE A 185 -10.54 -10.86 1.62
N ARG A 186 -10.65 -9.66 2.19
CA ARG A 186 -10.12 -9.35 3.52
C ARG A 186 -11.24 -9.08 4.52
N PRO A 187 -10.95 -9.26 5.83
CA PRO A 187 -11.71 -8.59 6.87
C PRO A 187 -11.74 -7.08 6.62
N TYR A 188 -12.74 -6.41 7.16
CA TYR A 188 -12.90 -4.97 7.03
C TYR A 188 -11.59 -4.21 7.32
N TYR A 189 -11.21 -3.31 6.43
CA TYR A 189 -10.07 -2.43 6.63
C TYR A 189 -10.23 -1.11 5.89
N ASP A 190 -9.56 -0.06 6.38
CA ASP A 190 -9.53 1.23 5.71
C ASP A 190 -8.40 1.30 4.69
N LYS A 191 -8.76 1.50 3.43
CA LYS A 191 -7.81 1.76 2.34
C LYS A 191 -7.23 3.17 2.52
N LEU A 192 -5.93 3.27 2.81
CA LEU A 192 -5.24 4.56 2.91
C LEU A 192 -4.89 5.16 1.55
N ILE A 193 -4.70 4.33 0.54
CA ILE A 193 -4.60 4.75 -0.87
C ILE A 193 -5.77 4.12 -1.62
N HIS A 194 -6.32 4.85 -2.59
CA HIS A 194 -7.51 4.44 -3.33
C HIS A 194 -8.71 4.21 -2.41
N ALA A 195 -8.94 5.11 -1.45
CA ALA A 195 -9.99 4.97 -0.42
C ALA A 195 -11.41 4.98 -1.00
N ASN A 196 -11.62 5.66 -2.12
CA ASN A 196 -12.92 5.81 -2.78
C ASN A 196 -12.88 5.10 -4.13
N GLY A 197 -13.86 4.25 -4.43
CA GLY A 197 -13.91 3.52 -5.69
C GLY A 197 -15.29 3.00 -6.07
N VAL A 198 -15.31 2.36 -7.24
CA VAL A 198 -16.44 1.62 -7.81
C VAL A 198 -15.93 0.24 -8.19
N CYS A 199 -16.67 -0.81 -7.84
CA CYS A 199 -16.36 -2.15 -8.30
C CYS A 199 -17.19 -2.44 -9.55
N CYS A 200 -16.55 -3.02 -10.54
CA CYS A 200 -17.15 -3.38 -11.82
C CYS A 200 -16.91 -4.86 -12.11
N SER A 201 -17.87 -5.46 -12.78
CA SER A 201 -17.88 -6.84 -13.24
C SER A 201 -18.06 -6.83 -14.76
N GLY A 202 -17.39 -7.75 -15.45
CA GLY A 202 -17.41 -7.75 -16.90
C GLY A 202 -16.71 -8.94 -17.54
N ILE A 203 -16.39 -8.78 -18.83
CA ILE A 203 -15.69 -9.77 -19.65
C ILE A 203 -14.39 -9.17 -20.18
N TRP A 204 -13.32 -9.96 -20.08
CA TRP A 204 -12.06 -9.75 -20.76
C TRP A 204 -12.05 -10.53 -22.07
N ARG A 205 -11.72 -9.90 -23.20
CA ARG A 205 -11.65 -10.57 -24.51
C ARG A 205 -10.49 -10.07 -25.36
N ILE A 206 -9.72 -11.00 -25.92
CA ILE A 206 -8.63 -10.71 -26.87
C ILE A 206 -9.03 -11.20 -28.27
N SER A 207 -9.12 -10.27 -29.22
CA SER A 207 -9.53 -10.55 -30.61
C SER A 207 -8.37 -10.55 -31.61
N GLU A 208 -7.32 -9.79 -31.33
CA GLU A 208 -6.20 -9.60 -32.25
C GLU A 208 -5.12 -10.67 -32.07
N ASP A 209 -4.45 -11.00 -33.17
CA ASP A 209 -3.27 -11.88 -33.13
C ASP A 209 -2.13 -11.20 -32.38
N SER A 210 -1.41 -11.97 -31.56
CA SER A 210 -0.29 -11.46 -30.77
C SER A 210 0.73 -12.56 -30.48
N PRO A 211 2.01 -12.21 -30.24
CA PRO A 211 3.02 -13.18 -29.80
C PRO A 211 2.92 -13.52 -28.30
N TYR A 212 1.99 -12.91 -27.58
CA TYR A 212 1.85 -13.05 -26.14
C TYR A 212 1.02 -14.27 -25.76
N THR A 213 1.31 -14.85 -24.60
CA THR A 213 0.69 -16.09 -24.15
C THR A 213 -0.40 -15.85 -23.12
N GLY A 214 -1.08 -16.93 -22.70
CA GLY A 214 -2.14 -16.90 -21.70
C GLY A 214 -3.25 -15.95 -22.12
N TYR A 215 -3.73 -15.11 -21.20
CA TYR A 215 -4.88 -14.24 -21.46
C TYR A 215 -4.56 -12.97 -22.27
N PHE A 216 -3.39 -12.94 -22.92
CA PHE A 216 -3.06 -12.01 -24.01
C PHE A 216 -3.06 -12.68 -25.40
N ALA A 217 -3.28 -14.00 -25.48
CA ALA A 217 -3.39 -14.72 -26.75
C ALA A 217 -4.76 -14.50 -27.39
N LYS A 218 -4.81 -14.51 -28.72
CA LYS A 218 -6.06 -14.41 -29.48
C LYS A 218 -7.07 -15.47 -29.07
N GLY A 219 -8.34 -15.07 -28.96
CA GLY A 219 -9.43 -15.95 -28.56
C GLY A 219 -9.54 -16.16 -27.05
N SER A 220 -8.64 -15.56 -26.26
CA SER A 220 -8.77 -15.58 -24.80
C SER A 220 -10.00 -14.80 -24.36
N GLU A 221 -10.85 -15.45 -23.57
CA GLU A 221 -12.07 -14.87 -23.02
C GLU A 221 -12.27 -15.35 -21.58
N GLY A 222 -12.61 -14.43 -20.67
CA GLY A 222 -12.86 -14.79 -19.28
C GLY A 222 -13.53 -13.69 -18.48
N LEU A 223 -14.00 -14.05 -17.29
CA LEU A 223 -14.62 -13.11 -16.36
C LEU A 223 -13.58 -12.15 -15.78
N VAL A 224 -13.95 -10.88 -15.64
CA VAL A 224 -13.10 -9.88 -14.97
C VAL A 224 -13.88 -9.17 -13.87
N PHE A 225 -13.23 -9.05 -12.72
CA PHE A 225 -13.68 -8.22 -11.61
C PHE A 225 -12.65 -7.11 -11.40
N ALA A 226 -13.08 -5.86 -11.38
CA ALA A 226 -12.20 -4.71 -11.28
C ALA A 226 -12.69 -3.69 -10.28
N ARG A 227 -11.76 -2.90 -9.75
CA ARG A 227 -12.04 -1.72 -8.94
C ARG A 227 -11.42 -0.49 -9.58
N LEU A 228 -12.27 0.47 -9.90
CA LEU A 228 -11.92 1.78 -10.46
C LEU A 228 -11.89 2.78 -9.31
N SER A 229 -10.79 3.49 -9.11
CA SER A 229 -10.62 4.30 -7.88
C SER A 229 -9.61 5.42 -8.03
N VAL A 230 -9.71 6.43 -7.17
CA VAL A 230 -8.77 7.56 -7.12
C VAL A 230 -7.87 7.48 -5.88
N ALA A 231 -6.57 7.63 -6.08
CA ALA A 231 -5.62 7.83 -5.01
C ALA A 231 -5.57 9.31 -4.60
N GLY A 232 -5.61 9.58 -3.29
CA GLY A 232 -5.58 10.92 -2.72
C GLY A 232 -6.96 11.45 -2.35
N ALA A 233 -7.01 12.74 -2.03
CA ALA A 233 -8.20 13.40 -1.49
C ALA A 233 -9.18 13.89 -2.57
N GLY A 234 -8.71 14.15 -3.79
CA GLY A 234 -9.54 14.65 -4.88
C GLY A 234 -10.44 13.57 -5.44
N ILE A 235 -11.76 13.77 -5.34
CA ILE A 235 -12.78 12.89 -5.93
C ILE A 235 -13.66 13.64 -6.94
N LYS A 236 -13.59 14.97 -6.96
CA LYS A 236 -14.49 15.79 -7.75
C LYS A 236 -13.92 16.07 -9.13
N ARG A 237 -14.81 16.34 -10.08
CA ARG A 237 -14.49 16.77 -11.43
C ARG A 237 -13.67 18.06 -11.38
N GLY A 238 -12.54 18.06 -12.08
CA GLY A 238 -11.59 19.19 -12.10
C GLY A 238 -10.55 19.15 -10.98
N ASP A 239 -10.70 18.29 -9.96
CA ASP A 239 -9.65 18.02 -9.01
C ASP A 239 -8.46 17.35 -9.69
N ARG A 240 -7.29 17.45 -9.05
CA ARG A 240 -6.15 16.60 -9.37
C ARG A 240 -6.42 15.21 -8.82
N ARG A 241 -6.62 14.23 -9.71
CA ARG A 241 -7.01 12.85 -9.38
C ARG A 241 -5.97 11.88 -9.91
N ALA A 242 -5.51 10.94 -9.09
CA ALA A 242 -4.67 9.81 -9.51
C ALA A 242 -5.57 8.60 -9.72
N PHE A 243 -6.10 8.45 -10.93
CA PHE A 243 -7.09 7.43 -11.24
C PHE A 243 -6.41 6.10 -11.60
N GLY A 244 -6.96 5.00 -11.09
CA GLY A 244 -6.40 3.67 -11.31
C GLY A 244 -7.47 2.60 -11.38
N ILE A 245 -7.15 1.52 -12.11
CA ILE A 245 -7.93 0.31 -12.22
C ILE A 245 -7.09 -0.86 -11.73
N ALA A 246 -7.56 -1.52 -10.68
CA ALA A 246 -7.04 -2.81 -10.26
C ALA A 246 -8.04 -3.89 -10.70
N GLY A 247 -7.58 -4.90 -11.41
CA GLY A 247 -8.43 -5.94 -11.97
C GLY A 247 -7.92 -7.35 -11.70
N LYS A 248 -8.85 -8.29 -11.78
CA LYS A 248 -8.65 -9.72 -11.59
C LYS A 248 -9.34 -10.47 -12.72
N VAL A 249 -8.56 -11.13 -13.56
CA VAL A 249 -9.00 -11.89 -14.73
C VAL A 249 -9.06 -13.36 -14.35
N TYR A 250 -10.24 -13.95 -14.48
CA TYR A 250 -10.49 -15.36 -14.22
C TYR A 250 -10.51 -16.11 -15.54
N PRO A 251 -9.72 -17.19 -15.69
CA PRO A 251 -9.66 -17.93 -16.93
C PRO A 251 -10.84 -18.90 -17.14
N THR A 252 -12.06 -18.40 -16.95
CA THR A 252 -13.32 -19.14 -17.06
C THR A 252 -14.47 -18.17 -17.34
N LEU A 253 -15.54 -18.69 -17.93
CA LEU A 253 -16.85 -18.05 -18.04
C LEU A 253 -17.86 -18.58 -17.01
N ASN A 254 -17.51 -19.63 -16.25
CA ASN A 254 -18.32 -20.15 -15.17
C ASN A 254 -17.99 -19.39 -13.87
N PRO A 255 -18.92 -18.57 -13.33
CA PRO A 255 -18.63 -17.71 -12.18
C PRO A 255 -18.35 -18.50 -10.88
N ASN A 256 -18.78 -19.76 -10.81
CA ASN A 256 -18.59 -20.62 -9.64
C ASN A 256 -17.39 -21.56 -9.77
N GLU A 257 -16.68 -21.53 -10.90
CA GLU A 257 -15.50 -22.36 -11.08
C GLU A 257 -14.31 -21.78 -10.30
N LYS A 258 -13.66 -22.62 -9.50
CA LYS A 258 -12.50 -22.23 -8.71
C LYS A 258 -11.24 -22.31 -9.56
N VAL A 259 -10.88 -21.20 -10.19
CA VAL A 259 -9.68 -21.06 -11.02
C VAL A 259 -8.75 -19.97 -10.48
N LYS A 260 -7.44 -20.15 -10.66
CA LYS A 260 -6.46 -19.14 -10.29
C LYS A 260 -6.58 -17.91 -11.21
N PRO A 261 -6.80 -16.70 -10.67
CA PRO A 261 -6.90 -15.51 -11.49
C PRO A 261 -5.56 -14.80 -11.69
N GLY A 262 -5.48 -13.98 -12.74
CA GLY A 262 -4.38 -13.07 -13.02
C GLY A 262 -4.76 -11.64 -12.66
N ASN A 263 -4.00 -10.99 -11.78
CA ASN A 263 -4.27 -9.61 -11.38
C ASN A 263 -3.47 -8.61 -12.26
N PHE A 264 -4.05 -7.45 -12.51
CA PHE A 264 -3.36 -6.29 -13.07
C PHE A 264 -3.68 -5.03 -12.27
N VAL A 265 -2.79 -4.05 -12.34
CA VAL A 265 -3.05 -2.70 -11.86
C VAL A 265 -2.53 -1.71 -12.87
N THR A 266 -3.39 -0.77 -13.25
CA THR A 266 -3.05 0.37 -14.09
C THR A 266 -3.39 1.67 -13.38
N VAL A 267 -2.56 2.68 -13.60
CA VAL A 267 -2.73 4.02 -13.04
C VAL A 267 -2.38 5.01 -14.14
N ASP A 268 -2.92 6.21 -14.06
CA ASP A 268 -2.57 7.28 -14.97
C ASP A 268 -1.23 7.94 -14.62
N TYR A 269 -1.27 8.84 -13.65
CA TYR A 269 -0.15 9.51 -13.05
C TYR A 269 -0.18 9.21 -11.57
N LEU A 270 0.94 8.73 -11.02
CA LEU A 270 1.01 8.37 -9.60
C LEU A 270 0.72 9.55 -8.66
N THR A 271 0.94 10.77 -9.14
CA THR A 271 0.69 12.02 -8.40
C THR A 271 -0.63 12.68 -8.80
N GLY A 272 -1.38 12.07 -9.71
CA GLY A 272 -2.61 12.56 -10.30
C GLY A 272 -2.43 13.67 -11.32
N ILE A 273 -3.47 13.89 -12.12
CA ILE A 273 -3.57 14.97 -13.09
C ILE A 273 -4.95 15.61 -13.01
N LYS A 274 -5.06 16.86 -13.52
CA LYS A 274 -6.36 17.51 -13.67
C LYS A 274 -6.97 17.05 -14.99
N THR A 275 -7.92 16.13 -14.92
CA THR A 275 -8.72 15.70 -16.07
C THR A 275 -10.16 16.16 -15.89
N LYS A 276 -10.83 16.50 -17.00
CA LYS A 276 -12.25 16.81 -16.97
C LYS A 276 -13.07 15.54 -16.73
N HIS A 277 -12.78 14.45 -17.43
CA HIS A 277 -13.43 13.16 -17.18
C HIS A 277 -12.40 12.09 -16.85
N ILE A 278 -12.72 11.21 -15.91
CA ILE A 278 -11.88 10.03 -15.64
C ILE A 278 -11.85 9.07 -16.83
N THR A 279 -12.84 9.16 -17.72
CA THR A 279 -12.88 8.41 -18.99
C THR A 279 -11.98 8.98 -20.09
N ASP A 280 -11.33 10.13 -19.88
CA ASP A 280 -10.34 10.69 -20.81
C ASP A 280 -8.93 10.20 -20.51
N THR A 281 -8.78 9.52 -19.38
CA THR A 281 -7.49 9.12 -18.84
C THR A 281 -6.97 7.85 -19.50
N GLU A 282 -5.67 7.84 -19.77
CA GLU A 282 -4.92 6.65 -20.18
C GLU A 282 -4.28 6.00 -18.96
N LEU A 283 -4.56 4.72 -18.75
CA LEU A 283 -4.15 4.00 -17.56
C LEU A 283 -3.11 2.95 -17.93
N THR A 284 -1.90 3.02 -17.37
CA THR A 284 -0.81 2.10 -17.72
C THR A 284 -0.30 1.31 -16.51
N ASN A 285 0.28 0.14 -16.76
CA ASN A 285 1.01 -0.63 -15.74
C ASN A 285 2.40 -0.03 -15.42
N PHE A 286 2.81 1.00 -16.16
CA PHE A 286 4.04 1.75 -15.99
C PHE A 286 3.74 3.26 -15.97
N PRO A 287 3.04 3.75 -14.93
CA PRO A 287 2.55 5.12 -14.88
C PRO A 287 3.68 6.14 -14.78
N SER A 288 3.43 7.32 -15.33
CA SER A 288 4.35 8.45 -15.18
C SER A 288 4.28 9.02 -13.76
N VAL A 289 5.42 9.49 -13.26
CA VAL A 289 5.49 10.21 -11.98
C VAL A 289 5.45 11.70 -12.29
N GLY A 290 4.36 12.38 -11.93
CA GLY A 290 4.29 13.85 -12.06
C GLY A 290 5.21 14.57 -11.05
N LEU A 291 5.35 15.88 -11.20
CA LEU A 291 6.29 16.75 -10.46
C LEU A 291 5.93 17.03 -8.98
N ASP A 292 4.93 16.35 -8.41
CA ASP A 292 4.52 16.61 -7.03
C ASP A 292 5.59 16.15 -6.02
N ILE A 293 6.08 17.06 -5.19
CA ILE A 293 7.22 16.83 -4.28
C ILE A 293 6.86 15.80 -3.20
N GLY A 294 5.61 15.82 -2.67
CA GLY A 294 5.15 14.92 -1.61
C GLY A 294 4.96 13.49 -2.11
N ALA A 295 4.33 13.32 -3.26
CA ALA A 295 4.17 12.02 -3.89
C ALA A 295 5.49 11.46 -4.43
N ASN A 296 6.43 12.30 -4.85
CA ASN A 296 7.80 11.89 -5.17
C ASN A 296 8.56 11.38 -3.95
N LEU A 297 8.37 11.98 -2.76
CA LEU A 297 8.99 11.53 -1.51
C LEU A 297 8.44 10.16 -1.09
N VAL A 298 7.11 9.97 -1.13
CA VAL A 298 6.46 8.67 -0.88
C VAL A 298 6.96 7.62 -1.86
N ASN A 299 7.01 7.94 -3.16
CA ASN A 299 7.42 6.99 -4.19
C ASN A 299 8.91 6.59 -4.07
N ARG A 300 9.80 7.57 -3.88
CA ARG A 300 11.24 7.33 -3.83
C ARG A 300 11.73 6.66 -2.56
N ILE A 301 11.12 6.95 -1.41
CA ILE A 301 11.56 6.39 -0.13
C ILE A 301 10.79 5.12 0.18
N ILE A 302 9.45 5.14 0.14
CA ILE A 302 8.64 4.02 0.62
C ILE A 302 8.60 2.90 -0.40
N PHE A 303 8.16 3.18 -1.64
CA PHE A 303 7.99 2.10 -2.60
C PHE A 303 9.33 1.47 -3.01
N ARG A 304 10.44 2.21 -3.02
CA ARG A 304 11.79 1.61 -3.23
C ARG A 304 12.29 0.75 -2.08
N LEU A 305 11.93 1.07 -0.84
CA LEU A 305 12.24 0.20 0.31
C LEU A 305 11.43 -1.11 0.27
N MET A 306 10.34 -1.14 -0.48
CA MET A 306 9.35 -2.21 -0.48
C MET A 306 9.38 -3.06 -1.75
N ASP A 307 9.72 -2.47 -2.89
CA ASP A 307 9.70 -3.06 -4.23
C ASP A 307 10.90 -2.53 -5.03
N LYS A 308 11.61 -3.40 -5.77
CA LYS A 308 12.75 -2.98 -6.58
C LYS A 308 12.31 -2.21 -7.83
N ARG A 309 11.05 -2.35 -8.27
CA ARG A 309 10.47 -1.67 -9.44
C ARG A 309 9.16 -0.98 -9.10
N PRO A 310 9.17 0.05 -8.23
CA PRO A 310 7.95 0.65 -7.68
C PRO A 310 7.03 1.32 -8.71
N GLY A 311 7.58 1.72 -9.86
CA GLY A 311 6.83 2.30 -10.98
C GLY A 311 6.29 1.29 -11.99
N PHE A 312 6.54 -0.01 -11.82
CA PHE A 312 6.14 -1.05 -12.77
C PHE A 312 5.22 -2.07 -12.09
N ARG A 313 4.17 -2.50 -12.79
CA ARG A 313 3.28 -3.58 -12.35
C ARG A 313 3.36 -4.72 -13.34
N GLN A 314 3.72 -5.90 -12.82
CA GLN A 314 3.96 -7.08 -13.65
C GLN A 314 2.66 -7.62 -14.24
N LEU A 315 2.75 -8.10 -15.48
CA LEU A 315 1.65 -8.72 -16.21
C LEU A 315 1.80 -10.24 -16.34
N PHE A 316 2.92 -10.78 -15.86
CA PHE A 316 3.26 -12.21 -15.95
C PHE A 316 2.13 -13.14 -15.48
N PRO A 317 1.41 -12.85 -14.36
CA PRO A 317 0.29 -13.70 -13.95
C PRO A 317 -0.79 -13.88 -15.02
N ILE A 318 -1.09 -12.84 -15.82
CA ILE A 318 -2.08 -12.91 -16.90
C ILE A 318 -1.54 -13.75 -18.06
N SER A 319 -0.25 -13.59 -18.40
CA SER A 319 0.40 -14.35 -19.47
C SER A 319 0.53 -15.84 -19.16
N THR A 320 0.41 -16.25 -17.88
CA THR A 320 0.43 -17.65 -17.45
C THR A 320 -0.93 -18.32 -17.40
N LEU A 321 -2.02 -17.56 -17.48
CA LEU A 321 -3.37 -18.12 -17.33
C LEU A 321 -3.68 -19.14 -18.43
N ALA A 322 -4.30 -20.26 -18.04
CA ALA A 322 -4.63 -21.40 -18.91
C ALA A 322 -3.44 -22.07 -19.63
N LEU A 323 -2.20 -21.78 -19.23
CA LEU A 323 -1.03 -22.52 -19.71
C LEU A 323 -0.73 -23.73 -18.83
N ALA A 324 -0.24 -24.80 -19.44
CA ALA A 324 0.29 -25.95 -18.70
C ALA A 324 1.61 -25.57 -17.98
N PRO A 325 1.91 -26.15 -16.81
CA PRO A 325 3.20 -25.96 -16.15
C PRO A 325 4.37 -26.26 -17.10
N GLY A 326 5.40 -25.41 -17.08
CA GLY A 326 6.57 -25.53 -17.96
C GLY A 326 6.40 -24.96 -19.38
N SER A 327 5.20 -24.49 -19.75
CA SER A 327 5.00 -23.78 -21.01
C SER A 327 5.88 -22.53 -21.11
N LYS A 328 6.36 -22.21 -22.31
CA LYS A 328 7.01 -20.92 -22.56
C LYS A 328 6.00 -19.78 -22.37
N VAL A 329 6.37 -18.77 -21.59
CA VAL A 329 5.51 -17.62 -21.27
C VAL A 329 6.07 -16.37 -21.95
N VAL A 330 5.25 -15.70 -22.76
CA VAL A 330 5.61 -14.43 -23.42
C VAL A 330 4.69 -13.34 -22.91
N THR A 331 5.28 -12.35 -22.23
CA THR A 331 4.55 -11.27 -21.54
C THR A 331 4.85 -9.91 -22.19
N PRO A 332 3.83 -9.08 -22.48
CA PRO A 332 4.06 -7.71 -22.91
C PRO A 332 4.76 -6.92 -21.81
N ASP A 333 5.64 -5.99 -22.16
CA ASP A 333 6.25 -5.12 -21.16
C ASP A 333 5.24 -4.12 -20.60
N GLN A 334 4.49 -3.47 -21.49
CA GLN A 334 3.55 -2.42 -21.13
C GLN A 334 2.12 -2.78 -21.55
N PHE A 335 1.19 -2.35 -20.72
CA PHE A 335 -0.25 -2.55 -20.85
C PHE A 335 -0.96 -1.25 -20.53
N MET A 336 -1.89 -0.87 -21.40
CA MET A 336 -2.69 0.34 -21.30
C MET A 336 -4.17 0.03 -21.47
N LEU A 337 -4.97 0.62 -20.57
CA LEU A 337 -6.42 0.69 -20.70
C LEU A 337 -6.83 2.11 -21.09
N ARG A 338 -7.67 2.22 -22.13
CA ARG A 338 -8.31 3.46 -22.56
C ARG A 338 -9.77 3.19 -22.86
N VAL A 339 -10.67 4.06 -22.42
CA VAL A 339 -12.10 3.97 -22.79
C VAL A 339 -12.24 4.00 -24.32
N MET A 340 -13.13 3.19 -24.86
CA MET A 340 -13.36 3.08 -26.31
C MET A 340 -13.70 4.45 -26.91
N GLU A 341 -13.11 4.74 -28.07
CA GLU A 341 -13.37 5.98 -28.80
C GLU A 341 -14.86 6.13 -29.14
N GLY A 342 -15.38 7.35 -29.07
CA GLY A 342 -16.81 7.63 -29.25
C GLY A 342 -17.69 7.38 -28.02
N THR A 343 -17.15 6.85 -26.91
CA THR A 343 -17.90 6.71 -25.66
C THR A 343 -18.35 8.08 -25.14
N VAL A 344 -19.65 8.21 -24.83
CA VAL A 344 -20.26 9.41 -24.24
C VAL A 344 -19.54 9.80 -22.95
N LYS A 345 -19.36 11.12 -22.77
CA LYS A 345 -18.75 11.71 -21.58
C LYS A 345 -19.83 12.14 -20.60
N ILE A 346 -19.64 11.81 -19.33
CA ILE A 346 -20.60 12.09 -18.27
C ILE A 346 -20.10 13.26 -17.43
N ASP A 347 -20.93 14.30 -17.36
CA ASP A 347 -20.66 15.52 -16.62
C ASP A 347 -21.12 15.42 -15.15
N ALA A 348 -20.57 14.48 -14.39
CA ALA A 348 -20.85 14.34 -12.95
C ALA A 348 -19.81 15.06 -12.08
N GLU A 349 -20.19 15.46 -10.86
CA GLU A 349 -19.27 16.06 -9.90
C GLU A 349 -18.36 15.00 -9.27
N ASP A 350 -18.90 13.91 -8.74
CA ASP A 350 -18.10 12.79 -8.21
C ASP A 350 -17.74 11.81 -9.34
N PHE A 351 -16.48 11.39 -9.41
CA PHE A 351 -16.04 10.43 -10.44
C PHE A 351 -16.80 9.10 -10.39
N ARG A 352 -17.31 8.69 -9.22
CA ARG A 352 -18.11 7.47 -9.07
C ARG A 352 -19.45 7.57 -9.78
N ASP A 353 -20.01 8.78 -9.83
CA ASP A 353 -21.21 9.06 -10.59
C ASP A 353 -20.93 9.17 -12.10
N GLU A 354 -19.69 9.50 -12.51
CA GLU A 354 -19.27 9.38 -13.92
C GLU A 354 -19.31 7.90 -14.37
N LEU A 355 -18.95 6.96 -13.49
CA LEU A 355 -18.83 5.52 -13.77
C LEU A 355 -20.13 4.70 -13.71
N ARG A 356 -21.27 5.34 -13.46
CA ARG A 356 -22.57 4.66 -13.40
C ARG A 356 -22.96 4.11 -14.77
N LEU A 357 -23.09 2.79 -14.88
CA LEU A 357 -23.34 2.13 -16.16
C LEU A 357 -24.67 2.53 -16.79
N GLU A 358 -25.67 2.96 -16.01
CA GLU A 358 -26.98 3.40 -16.55
C GLU A 358 -26.87 4.62 -17.48
N LYS A 359 -25.75 5.34 -17.41
CA LYS A 359 -25.50 6.54 -18.21
C LYS A 359 -24.85 6.25 -19.56
N TYR A 360 -24.45 5.00 -19.81
CA TYR A 360 -23.78 4.59 -21.04
C TYR A 360 -24.72 3.76 -21.92
N PRO A 361 -24.54 3.78 -23.26
CA PRO A 361 -25.26 2.91 -24.17
C PRO A 361 -25.17 1.43 -23.75
N ASP A 362 -26.28 0.71 -23.88
CA ASP A 362 -26.42 -0.70 -23.50
C ASP A 362 -26.06 -1.01 -22.04
N HIS A 363 -25.99 0.01 -21.18
CA HIS A 363 -25.51 -0.09 -19.81
C HIS A 363 -24.10 -0.68 -19.70
N LYS A 364 -23.21 -0.30 -20.62
CA LYS A 364 -21.85 -0.85 -20.74
C LYS A 364 -20.78 0.23 -20.81
N LEU A 365 -19.65 -0.04 -20.18
CA LEU A 365 -18.44 0.76 -20.31
C LEU A 365 -17.30 -0.12 -20.83
N VAL A 366 -16.77 0.21 -22.01
CA VAL A 366 -15.77 -0.61 -22.70
C VAL A 366 -14.41 0.08 -22.68
N TYR A 367 -13.40 -0.64 -22.19
CA TYR A 367 -12.00 -0.26 -22.28
C TYR A 367 -11.30 -1.09 -23.34
N THR A 368 -10.47 -0.45 -24.16
CA THR A 368 -9.53 -1.12 -25.05
C THR A 368 -8.31 -1.60 -24.28
N ILE A 369 -7.86 -2.81 -24.57
CA ILE A 369 -6.59 -3.37 -24.08
C ILE A 369 -5.54 -3.08 -25.13
N ASN A 370 -4.53 -2.30 -24.77
CA ASN A 370 -3.41 -1.98 -25.65
C ASN A 370 -2.11 -2.41 -24.99
N VAL A 371 -1.15 -2.88 -25.79
CA VAL A 371 0.15 -3.33 -25.29
C VAL A 371 1.29 -2.84 -26.16
N LYS A 372 2.49 -2.87 -25.60
CA LYS A 372 3.74 -2.75 -26.35
C LYS A 372 4.93 -3.29 -25.57
N ASN A 373 6.01 -3.60 -26.27
CA ASN A 373 7.31 -3.86 -25.65
C ASN A 373 8.11 -2.55 -25.47
N PHE A 374 9.14 -2.55 -24.60
CA PHE A 374 9.93 -1.34 -24.33
C PHE A 374 10.66 -0.78 -25.57
N ASN A 375 10.98 -1.64 -26.53
CA ASN A 375 11.63 -1.28 -27.79
C ASN A 375 10.63 -0.76 -28.85
N GLU A 376 9.33 -0.83 -28.59
CA GLU A 376 8.27 -0.39 -29.50
C GLU A 376 7.78 1.01 -29.12
N LYS A 377 7.54 1.85 -30.14
CA LYS A 377 7.01 3.21 -29.94
C LYS A 377 5.49 3.20 -29.85
N GLU A 378 4.86 2.55 -30.82
CA GLU A 378 3.43 2.52 -31.00
C GLU A 378 2.74 1.51 -30.08
N TRP A 379 1.50 1.81 -29.73
CA TRP A 379 0.63 0.90 -28.98
C TRP A 379 -0.17 0.04 -29.94
N THR A 380 -0.26 -1.26 -29.64
CA THR A 380 -1.08 -2.20 -30.40
C THR A 380 -2.31 -2.57 -29.58
N LYS A 381 -3.50 -2.31 -30.12
CA LYS A 381 -4.76 -2.81 -29.55
C LYS A 381 -4.80 -4.34 -29.68
N LEU A 382 -5.10 -5.04 -28.59
CA LEU A 382 -5.27 -6.50 -28.57
C LEU A 382 -6.71 -6.95 -28.37
N GLY A 383 -7.48 -6.16 -27.63
CA GLY A 383 -8.79 -6.62 -27.17
C GLY A 383 -9.53 -5.57 -26.36
N VAL A 384 -10.47 -6.02 -25.55
CA VAL A 384 -11.33 -5.17 -24.73
C VAL A 384 -11.62 -5.76 -23.35
N ILE A 385 -11.93 -4.88 -22.42
CA ILE A 385 -12.64 -5.17 -21.18
C ILE A 385 -14.01 -4.50 -21.28
N GLU A 386 -15.07 -5.28 -21.23
CA GLU A 386 -16.45 -4.78 -21.22
C GLU A 386 -17.02 -4.90 -19.80
N PHE A 387 -17.25 -3.79 -19.13
CA PHE A 387 -17.97 -3.75 -17.86
C PHE A 387 -19.46 -3.61 -18.12
N ASN A 388 -20.25 -4.53 -17.57
CA ASN A 388 -21.70 -4.61 -17.75
C ASN A 388 -22.46 -4.67 -16.42
N ASP A 389 -21.74 -4.65 -15.30
CA ASP A 389 -22.32 -4.60 -13.96
C ASP A 389 -21.39 -3.82 -13.02
N TYR A 390 -21.95 -3.10 -12.07
CA TYR A 390 -21.18 -2.23 -11.18
C TYR A 390 -21.86 -2.06 -9.82
N SER A 391 -21.07 -1.70 -8.79
CA SER A 391 -21.58 -1.33 -7.48
C SER A 391 -20.67 -0.33 -6.78
N ILE A 392 -21.28 0.71 -6.21
CA ILE A 392 -20.62 1.68 -5.32
C ILE A 392 -21.01 1.29 -3.89
N CYS A 393 -20.12 0.59 -3.19
CA CYS A 393 -20.49 -0.13 -1.98
C CYS A 393 -19.34 -0.31 -0.98
N GLU A 394 -19.71 -0.69 0.24
CA GLU A 394 -18.78 -0.92 1.34
C GLU A 394 -17.82 -2.08 1.08
N GLY A 395 -18.33 -3.19 0.55
CA GLY A 395 -17.51 -4.34 0.20
C GLY A 395 -16.34 -3.98 -0.73
N CYS A 396 -16.63 -3.15 -1.73
CA CYS A 396 -15.63 -2.64 -2.66
C CYS A 396 -14.54 -1.82 -1.95
N ASP A 397 -14.93 -0.89 -1.08
CA ASP A 397 -14.01 0.02 -0.40
C ASP A 397 -13.25 -0.64 0.75
N LYS A 398 -13.82 -1.67 1.39
CA LYS A 398 -13.32 -2.16 2.69
C LYS A 398 -12.87 -3.62 2.70
N ARG A 399 -13.13 -4.41 1.64
CA ARG A 399 -12.89 -5.86 1.68
C ARG A 399 -12.12 -6.41 0.49
N ILE A 400 -12.33 -5.88 -0.72
CA ILE A 400 -11.64 -6.38 -1.91
C ILE A 400 -10.15 -6.06 -1.88
N HIS A 401 -9.35 -7.07 -2.26
CA HIS A 401 -7.91 -6.98 -2.37
C HIS A 401 -7.38 -7.56 -3.68
N PHE A 402 -6.45 -6.83 -4.30
CA PHE A 402 -5.76 -7.24 -5.53
C PHE A 402 -4.29 -7.45 -5.18
N TRP A 403 -3.90 -8.70 -4.92
CA TRP A 403 -2.51 -9.02 -4.65
C TRP A 403 -1.67 -8.88 -5.93
N ILE A 404 -0.56 -8.16 -5.85
CA ILE A 404 0.37 -8.00 -6.96
C ILE A 404 1.68 -8.68 -6.56
N PRO A 405 2.15 -9.67 -7.33
CA PRO A 405 3.43 -10.31 -7.04
C PRO A 405 4.59 -9.31 -7.17
N ARG A 406 5.53 -9.38 -6.23
CA ARG A 406 6.83 -8.71 -6.33
C ARG A 406 7.76 -9.51 -7.22
N ASP A 407 8.44 -8.82 -8.14
CA ASP A 407 9.61 -9.31 -8.87
C ASP A 407 9.59 -10.82 -9.15
N ILE A 408 8.58 -11.34 -9.87
CA ILE A 408 8.68 -12.69 -10.42
C ILE A 408 9.86 -12.66 -11.40
N PRO A 409 10.94 -13.44 -11.17
CA PRO A 409 12.03 -13.53 -12.11
C PRO A 409 11.46 -14.03 -13.44
N VAL A 410 11.60 -13.25 -14.51
CA VAL A 410 11.24 -13.69 -15.85
C VAL A 410 12.51 -14.34 -16.42
N PRO A 411 12.56 -15.69 -16.54
CA PRO A 411 13.81 -16.43 -16.74
C PRO A 411 14.65 -15.99 -17.95
N GLU A 412 14.03 -15.42 -18.98
CA GLU A 412 14.70 -14.96 -20.21
C GLU A 412 15.13 -13.47 -20.18
N ARG A 413 14.73 -12.66 -19.18
CA ARG A 413 14.89 -11.18 -19.22
C ARG A 413 15.81 -10.56 -18.16
N ASP A 414 16.43 -11.34 -17.28
CA ASP A 414 17.39 -10.81 -16.29
C ASP A 414 18.70 -10.26 -16.92
N ASN A 415 18.93 -10.52 -18.22
CA ASN A 415 20.08 -10.01 -18.98
C ASN A 415 19.79 -8.78 -19.86
N LEU A 416 18.53 -8.34 -19.98
CA LEU A 416 18.18 -7.10 -20.69
C LEU A 416 18.35 -5.90 -19.75
N ALA A 417 18.97 -4.83 -20.25
CA ALA A 417 19.29 -3.63 -19.47
C ALA A 417 18.09 -3.22 -18.60
N ARG A 418 18.34 -3.08 -17.29
CA ARG A 418 17.34 -2.61 -16.33
C ARG A 418 16.74 -1.32 -16.87
N PRO A 419 15.42 -1.21 -17.06
CA PRO A 419 14.84 0.02 -17.56
C PRO A 419 15.20 1.15 -16.59
N ALA A 420 15.74 2.23 -17.14
CA ALA A 420 15.94 3.45 -16.38
C ALA A 420 14.61 3.86 -15.72
N ASP A 421 14.71 4.47 -14.54
CA ASP A 421 13.56 4.98 -13.78
C ASP A 421 12.52 5.67 -14.68
N PRO A 422 11.21 5.60 -14.36
CA PRO A 422 10.19 6.33 -15.10
C PRO A 422 10.63 7.78 -15.33
N VAL A 423 10.66 8.17 -16.60
CA VAL A 423 11.18 9.47 -17.02
C VAL A 423 10.40 10.56 -16.30
N VAL A 424 11.11 11.39 -15.53
CA VAL A 424 10.57 12.65 -15.04
C VAL A 424 10.40 13.53 -16.27
N ILE A 425 9.21 13.54 -16.85
CA ILE A 425 8.87 14.46 -17.93
C ILE A 425 8.79 15.85 -17.29
N LYS A 426 9.69 16.74 -17.72
CA LYS A 426 9.79 18.13 -17.27
C LYS A 426 8.55 18.93 -17.60
#